data_AF-A0A836SHS0-F1
#
_entry.id   AF-A0A836SHS0-F1
#
_cell.length_a   1.000
_cell.length_b   1.000
_cell.length_c   1.000
_cell.angle_alpha   90.00
_cell.angle_beta   90.00
_cell.angle_gamma   90.00
#
_symmetry.space_group_name_H-M   'P 1'
#
loop_
_entity.id
_entity.type
_entity.pdbx_description
1 polymer ?
#
loop_
_entity_poly.entity_id
_entity_poly.type
_entity_poly.pdbx_seq_one_letter_code
_entity_poly.pdbx_strand_id
1 'polypeptide(L)'
;MAAKPAAKSIDALQSVESNRWQSLWMGGLNDPESAKLLLHGAGFQNAEAVLLHLQQLLESRPIQKLTQQKREKLDTLIPLIITAAIEQENPEEALHRTLKFIESVAQRSVYLALLIERPHVLKPLVRLCGDSAWIAEQITRYPLLLDELLDPRSLYDPLKPDELEQALQAQLAHLPEDDLDMQMDSLRQFKRASILHIAAAELSGNLTAPVASDYLAAIADCLVRRALSIAYHHLIQKHGEPRYQDQNETHTAEMCIIAYGKAGGIELSYGSDLDLVFLHNSHGEQQFTDGNKQLDNQVFFARLAQRIIHIMTSNTPSGILYEIDSRLRPDGKSGLLVSSFDAFESYQQQNAWTWEHQALIRARTIAGSPRHIEQFENIRRHILSIPRDPDKLKQEVCDIRDKMRNNLDKSQPAQPPFNDNDQFDLKQGLGGIVDIEFLIQYLVLRWAADYPSLLDTTGMLPLLGLFAKHALLEETACSQLSEAYQTYRTQTHRLALQNQAALIKYEHIATHREHVMHWWNASMINEQ
;
A
#
# COMPACT_ATOMS: atom_id res chain seq x y z
N MET A 1 -28.08 24.82 -29.81
CA MET A 1 -27.18 25.83 -29.19
C MET A 1 -27.71 26.14 -27.80
N ALA A 2 -27.17 25.47 -26.78
CA ALA A 2 -27.38 25.81 -25.38
C ALA A 2 -25.99 25.97 -24.78
N ALA A 3 -25.66 27.19 -24.35
CA ALA A 3 -24.35 27.53 -23.82
C ALA A 3 -24.15 26.87 -22.44
N LYS A 4 -23.08 26.10 -22.29
CA LYS A 4 -22.56 25.66 -20.99
C LYS A 4 -22.09 26.89 -20.19
N PRO A 5 -22.30 26.94 -18.87
CA PRO A 5 -21.77 28.04 -18.07
C PRO A 5 -20.25 27.90 -17.98
N ALA A 6 -19.56 28.97 -18.33
CA ALA A 6 -18.11 29.10 -18.26
C ALA A 6 -17.62 29.01 -16.80
N ALA A 7 -16.49 28.34 -16.61
CA ALA A 7 -15.75 28.29 -15.37
C ALA A 7 -15.49 29.71 -14.84
N LYS A 8 -15.91 29.99 -13.60
CA LYS A 8 -15.61 31.24 -12.91
C LYS A 8 -14.11 31.28 -12.60
N SER A 9 -13.42 32.25 -13.19
CA SER A 9 -12.01 32.60 -12.94
C SER A 9 -11.83 33.26 -11.57
N ILE A 10 -10.56 33.41 -11.18
CA ILE A 10 -10.01 34.01 -9.95
C ILE A 10 -10.77 35.24 -9.41
N ASP A 11 -11.44 36.03 -10.25
CA ASP A 11 -12.24 37.19 -9.83
C ASP A 11 -13.41 36.83 -8.90
N ALA A 12 -13.93 35.59 -8.95
CA ALA A 12 -14.94 35.12 -8.01
C ALA A 12 -14.39 34.88 -6.59
N LEU A 13 -13.07 34.70 -6.45
CA LEU A 13 -12.36 34.59 -5.17
C LEU A 13 -11.92 35.95 -4.62
N GLN A 14 -12.17 37.06 -5.33
CA GLN A 14 -12.05 38.44 -4.83
C GLN A 14 -13.43 39.02 -4.42
N SER A 15 -14.33 38.15 -3.97
CA SER A 15 -15.67 38.51 -3.51
C SER A 15 -15.62 39.23 -2.14
N VAL A 16 -16.77 39.75 -1.70
CA VAL A 16 -16.98 40.29 -0.35
C VAL A 16 -16.54 39.29 0.75
N GLU A 17 -16.58 37.99 0.48
CA GLU A 17 -16.11 36.94 1.39
C GLU A 17 -14.59 36.91 1.52
N SER A 18 -13.83 37.15 0.44
CA SER A 18 -12.37 37.29 0.52
C SER A 18 -11.98 38.48 1.38
N ASN A 19 -12.71 39.61 1.25
CA ASN A 19 -12.49 40.78 2.12
C ASN A 19 -12.82 40.48 3.59
N ARG A 20 -13.83 39.64 3.85
CA ARG A 20 -14.20 39.19 5.21
C ARG A 20 -13.10 38.32 5.83
N TRP A 21 -12.58 37.34 5.10
CA TRP A 21 -11.51 36.46 5.60
C TRP A 21 -10.17 37.18 5.73
N GLN A 22 -9.89 38.12 4.84
CA GLN A 22 -8.73 39.01 4.94
C GLN A 22 -8.83 39.90 6.19
N SER A 23 -10.00 40.46 6.49
CA SER A 23 -10.22 41.24 7.72
C SER A 23 -10.05 40.39 8.98
N LEU A 24 -10.55 39.16 8.97
CA LEU A 24 -10.33 38.20 10.05
C LEU A 24 -8.84 37.97 10.29
N TRP A 25 -8.10 37.63 9.22
CA TRP A 25 -6.69 37.28 9.30
C TRP A 25 -5.77 38.45 9.71
N MET A 26 -6.01 39.66 9.18
CA MET A 26 -5.14 40.82 9.39
C MET A 26 -5.32 41.51 10.76
N GLY A 27 -6.29 41.09 11.56
CA GLY A 27 -6.49 41.69 12.90
C GLY A 27 -7.68 41.14 13.68
N GLY A 28 -8.68 40.56 13.01
CA GLY A 28 -9.86 40.00 13.67
C GLY A 28 -9.56 38.85 14.64
N LEU A 29 -8.43 38.14 14.49
CA LEU A 29 -8.02 37.08 15.42
C LEU A 29 -7.73 37.57 16.85
N ASN A 30 -7.54 38.88 17.05
CA ASN A 30 -7.35 39.50 18.37
C ASN A 30 -8.67 39.80 19.11
N ASP A 31 -9.82 39.60 18.45
CA ASP A 31 -11.15 39.64 19.05
C ASP A 31 -11.81 38.25 18.95
N PRO A 32 -11.55 37.36 19.93
CA PRO A 32 -11.97 35.97 19.85
C PRO A 32 -13.48 35.78 19.70
N GLU A 33 -14.30 36.65 20.29
CA GLU A 33 -15.76 36.51 20.27
C GLU A 33 -16.31 36.82 18.88
N SER A 34 -15.88 37.94 18.28
CA SER A 34 -16.26 38.29 16.91
C SER A 34 -15.72 37.27 15.90
N ALA A 35 -14.48 36.81 16.07
CA ALA A 35 -13.87 35.81 15.21
C ALA A 35 -14.63 34.47 15.25
N LYS A 36 -14.99 33.97 16.44
CA LYS A 36 -15.76 32.74 16.60
C LYS A 36 -17.14 32.86 15.95
N LEU A 37 -17.84 33.98 16.14
CA LEU A 37 -19.15 34.21 15.54
C LEU A 37 -19.05 34.26 14.00
N LEU A 38 -17.98 34.87 13.48
CA LEU A 38 -17.70 34.92 12.05
C LEU A 38 -17.45 33.53 11.45
N LEU A 39 -16.64 32.72 12.12
CA LEU A 39 -16.30 31.35 11.69
C LEU A 39 -17.52 30.43 11.77
N HIS A 40 -18.27 30.49 12.88
CA HIS A 40 -19.48 29.70 13.05
C HIS A 40 -20.54 30.03 12.00
N GLY A 41 -20.77 31.32 11.74
CA GLY A 41 -21.69 31.78 10.71
C GLY A 41 -21.29 31.44 9.27
N ALA A 42 -20.08 30.90 9.06
CA ALA A 42 -19.61 30.43 7.75
C ALA A 42 -19.63 28.90 7.61
N GLY A 43 -20.05 28.15 8.63
CA GLY A 43 -20.21 26.70 8.57
C GLY A 43 -19.21 25.89 9.38
N PHE A 44 -18.25 26.51 10.08
CA PHE A 44 -17.42 25.79 11.05
C PHE A 44 -18.23 25.48 12.31
N GLN A 45 -18.43 24.19 12.60
CA GLN A 45 -19.09 23.71 13.81
C GLN A 45 -18.23 23.99 15.05
N ASN A 46 -16.90 23.77 14.95
CA ASN A 46 -15.96 24.06 16.03
C ASN A 46 -15.10 25.31 15.73
N ALA A 47 -15.75 26.47 15.78
CA ALA A 47 -15.10 27.76 15.53
C ALA A 47 -13.94 28.07 16.49
N GLU A 48 -13.99 27.58 17.73
CA GLU A 48 -12.92 27.76 18.72
C GLU A 48 -11.64 27.03 18.32
N ALA A 49 -11.74 25.76 17.90
CA ALA A 49 -10.59 25.00 17.42
C ALA A 49 -9.98 25.64 16.15
N VAL A 50 -10.82 26.13 15.24
CA VAL A 50 -10.37 26.82 14.03
C VAL A 50 -9.60 28.11 14.37
N LEU A 51 -10.15 28.93 15.26
CA LEU A 51 -9.47 30.15 15.73
C LEU A 51 -8.11 29.82 16.35
N LEU A 52 -8.06 28.78 17.18
CA LEU A 52 -6.82 28.32 17.81
C LEU A 52 -5.77 27.90 16.77
N HIS A 53 -6.15 27.13 15.74
CA HIS A 53 -5.21 26.71 14.69
C HIS A 53 -4.65 27.90 13.89
N LEU A 54 -5.48 28.91 13.60
CA LEU A 54 -5.04 30.13 12.92
C LEU A 54 -4.05 30.94 13.77
N GLN A 55 -4.31 31.07 15.07
CA GLN A 55 -3.41 31.73 16.02
C GLN A 55 -2.10 30.97 16.18
N GLN A 56 -2.15 29.64 16.33
CA GLN A 56 -0.96 28.80 16.41
C GLN A 56 -0.07 28.92 15.17
N LEU A 57 -0.65 29.00 13.97
CA LEU A 57 0.11 29.23 12.75
C LEU A 57 0.88 30.56 12.83
N LEU A 58 0.23 31.65 13.24
CA LEU A 58 0.87 32.96 13.39
C LEU A 58 2.03 32.96 14.39
N GLU A 59 1.86 32.21 15.49
CA GLU A 59 2.85 32.09 16.55
C GLU A 59 3.97 31.09 16.25
N SER A 60 3.83 30.31 15.18
CA SER A 60 4.82 29.31 14.81
C SER A 60 6.16 29.94 14.40
N ARG A 61 7.27 29.27 14.79
CA ARG A 61 8.63 29.74 14.50
C ARG A 61 8.90 29.97 13.00
N PRO A 62 8.41 29.11 12.07
CA PRO A 62 8.61 29.36 10.64
C PRO A 62 7.96 30.66 10.17
N ILE A 63 6.78 30.99 10.70
CA ILE A 63 5.99 32.18 10.32
C ILE A 63 6.57 33.45 10.94
N GLN A 64 6.99 33.41 12.21
CA GLN A 64 7.63 34.55 12.89
C GLN A 64 8.95 34.98 12.21
N LYS A 65 9.65 34.06 11.53
CA LYS A 65 10.91 34.33 10.83
C LYS A 65 10.74 34.75 9.37
N LEU A 66 9.51 34.93 8.88
CA LEU A 66 9.29 35.31 7.49
C LEU A 66 9.77 36.73 7.21
N THR A 67 10.31 36.93 6.01
CA THR A 67 10.52 38.28 5.46
C THR A 67 9.17 38.90 5.13
N GLN A 68 9.10 40.23 5.06
CA GLN A 68 7.88 40.96 4.71
C GLN A 68 7.22 40.42 3.43
N GLN A 69 7.99 40.20 2.37
CA GLN A 69 7.48 39.68 1.10
C GLN A 69 6.83 38.28 1.24
N LYS A 70 7.41 37.39 2.04
CA LYS A 70 6.81 36.06 2.27
C LYS A 70 5.58 36.16 3.16
N ARG A 71 5.58 37.12 4.09
CA ARG A 71 4.44 37.40 4.96
C ARG A 71 3.24 37.92 4.16
N GLU A 72 3.45 38.84 3.22
CA GLU A 72 2.40 39.34 2.32
C GLU A 72 1.76 38.22 1.48
N LYS A 73 2.57 37.25 1.02
CA LYS A 73 2.05 36.05 0.35
C LYS A 73 1.18 35.20 1.28
N LEU A 74 1.64 34.97 2.51
CA LEU A 74 0.84 34.24 3.51
C LEU A 74 -0.49 34.98 3.79
N ASP A 75 -0.44 36.29 3.97
CA ASP A 75 -1.60 37.13 4.24
C ASP A 75 -2.62 37.12 3.08
N THR A 76 -2.16 36.84 1.86
CA THR A 76 -3.01 36.59 0.69
C THR A 76 -3.55 35.16 0.67
N LEU A 77 -2.72 34.17 1.02
CA LEU A 77 -3.03 32.75 0.85
C LEU A 77 -3.99 32.22 1.91
N ILE A 78 -3.87 32.63 3.18
CA ILE A 78 -4.71 32.10 4.26
C ILE A 78 -6.20 32.36 4.03
N PRO A 79 -6.65 33.57 3.64
CA PRO A 79 -8.05 33.81 3.26
C PRO A 79 -8.56 32.88 2.14
N LEU A 80 -7.73 32.57 1.15
CA LEU A 80 -8.07 31.66 0.05
C LEU A 80 -8.23 30.22 0.56
N ILE A 81 -7.36 29.78 1.48
CA ILE A 81 -7.48 28.46 2.12
C ILE A 81 -8.76 28.36 2.94
N ILE A 82 -9.08 29.37 3.76
CA ILE A 82 -10.32 29.38 4.56
C ILE A 82 -11.54 29.26 3.63
N THR A 83 -11.55 30.03 2.53
CA THR A 83 -12.63 29.99 1.53
C THR A 83 -12.76 28.59 0.92
N ALA A 84 -11.66 27.97 0.50
CA ALA A 84 -11.67 26.62 -0.08
C ALA A 84 -12.06 25.54 0.95
N ALA A 85 -11.69 25.71 2.22
CA ALA A 85 -11.99 24.74 3.28
C ALA A 85 -13.48 24.69 3.60
N ILE A 86 -14.17 25.84 3.59
CA ILE A 86 -15.62 25.92 3.81
C ILE A 86 -16.42 25.17 2.73
N GLU A 87 -15.87 25.03 1.51
CA GLU A 87 -16.50 24.25 0.44
C GLU A 87 -16.41 22.71 0.65
N GLN A 88 -15.67 22.24 1.66
CA GLN A 88 -15.45 20.80 1.90
C GLN A 88 -16.48 20.22 2.89
N GLU A 89 -16.64 18.89 2.86
CA GLU A 89 -17.52 18.18 3.80
C GLU A 89 -17.07 18.29 5.27
N ASN A 90 -15.75 18.28 5.50
CA ASN A 90 -15.13 18.41 6.82
C ASN A 90 -14.23 19.67 6.87
N PRO A 91 -14.82 20.88 6.97
CA PRO A 91 -14.11 22.13 6.78
C PRO A 91 -13.02 22.36 7.85
N GLU A 92 -13.24 21.97 9.11
CA GLU A 92 -12.23 22.12 10.17
C GLU A 92 -10.96 21.29 9.91
N GLU A 93 -11.15 20.01 9.54
CA GLU A 93 -10.03 19.09 9.27
C GLU A 93 -9.27 19.52 8.01
N ALA A 94 -9.99 19.91 6.96
CA ALA A 94 -9.40 20.43 5.73
C ALA A 94 -8.52 21.64 6.03
N LEU A 95 -9.06 22.63 6.75
CA LEU A 95 -8.31 23.82 7.14
C LEU A 95 -7.09 23.46 7.99
N HIS A 96 -7.28 22.74 9.10
CA HIS A 96 -6.20 22.38 10.02
C HIS A 96 -5.02 21.70 9.32
N ARG A 97 -5.32 20.67 8.52
CA ARG A 97 -4.30 19.88 7.82
C ARG A 97 -3.62 20.71 6.73
N THR A 98 -4.34 21.56 6.01
CA THR A 98 -3.72 22.49 5.07
C THR A 98 -2.85 23.53 5.77
N LEU A 99 -3.23 24.06 6.93
CA LEU A 99 -2.40 25.01 7.69
C LEU A 99 -1.08 24.38 8.13
N LYS A 100 -1.08 23.11 8.58
CA LYS A 100 0.15 22.35 8.87
C LYS A 100 1.05 22.21 7.65
N PHE A 101 0.46 21.93 6.49
CA PHE A 101 1.21 21.91 5.24
C PHE A 101 1.86 23.28 4.97
N ILE A 102 1.10 24.37 5.05
CA ILE A 102 1.61 25.74 4.84
C ILE A 102 2.73 26.08 5.81
N GLU A 103 2.60 25.73 7.09
CA GLU A 103 3.66 25.93 8.09
C GLU A 103 4.97 25.25 7.66
N SER A 104 4.89 24.02 7.16
CA SER A 104 6.07 23.24 6.73
C SER A 104 6.80 23.84 5.52
N VAL A 105 6.07 24.53 4.64
CA VAL A 105 6.61 25.14 3.41
C VAL A 105 6.74 26.66 3.48
N ALA A 106 6.38 27.30 4.59
CA ALA A 106 6.27 28.76 4.68
C ALA A 106 7.55 29.51 4.27
N GLN A 107 8.73 28.92 4.53
CA GLN A 107 10.01 29.52 4.17
C GLN A 107 10.36 29.37 2.68
N ARG A 108 9.64 28.53 1.93
CA ARG A 108 9.84 28.23 0.52
C ARG A 108 8.85 29.05 -0.33
N SER A 109 9.25 30.26 -0.69
CA SER A 109 8.43 31.27 -1.38
C SER A 109 7.77 30.78 -2.69
N VAL A 110 8.38 29.77 -3.34
CA VAL A 110 7.88 29.16 -4.59
C VAL A 110 6.55 28.44 -4.36
N TYR A 111 6.41 27.65 -3.28
CA TYR A 111 5.16 26.95 -2.99
C TYR A 111 4.03 27.90 -2.63
N LEU A 112 4.32 28.96 -1.86
CA LEU A 112 3.32 29.98 -1.54
C LEU A 112 2.85 30.72 -2.79
N ALA A 113 3.77 31.12 -3.68
CA ALA A 113 3.42 31.72 -4.97
C ALA A 113 2.57 30.78 -5.82
N LEU A 114 2.97 29.51 -5.94
CA LEU A 114 2.26 28.52 -6.72
C LEU A 114 0.79 28.43 -6.31
N LEU A 115 0.51 28.32 -5.01
CA LEU A 115 -0.86 28.19 -4.50
C LEU A 115 -1.71 29.45 -4.68
N ILE A 116 -1.09 30.63 -4.64
CA ILE A 116 -1.77 31.92 -4.90
C ILE A 116 -2.07 32.05 -6.40
N GLU A 117 -1.11 31.76 -7.26
CA GLU A 117 -1.20 31.94 -8.71
C GLU A 117 -2.02 30.84 -9.40
N ARG A 118 -2.16 29.66 -8.77
CA ARG A 118 -2.82 28.48 -9.34
C ARG A 118 -3.95 27.97 -8.43
N PRO A 119 -5.15 28.60 -8.45
CA PRO A 119 -6.28 28.14 -7.64
C PRO A 119 -6.75 26.71 -7.96
N HIS A 120 -6.52 26.23 -9.18
CA HIS A 120 -6.80 24.85 -9.57
C HIS A 120 -5.89 23.82 -8.88
N VAL A 121 -4.81 24.25 -8.23
CA VAL A 121 -3.95 23.44 -7.36
C VAL A 121 -4.42 23.54 -5.90
N LEU A 122 -4.75 24.77 -5.47
CA LEU A 122 -5.18 25.04 -4.10
C LEU A 122 -6.45 24.26 -3.72
N LYS A 123 -7.48 24.27 -4.57
CA LYS A 123 -8.74 23.57 -4.27
C LYS A 123 -8.55 22.06 -4.10
N PRO A 124 -7.89 21.34 -5.02
CA PRO A 124 -7.55 19.93 -4.81
C PRO A 124 -6.69 19.68 -3.57
N LEU A 125 -5.71 20.55 -3.27
CA LEU A 125 -4.90 20.41 -2.06
C LEU A 125 -5.77 20.43 -0.79
N VAL A 126 -6.65 21.44 -0.68
CA VAL A 126 -7.54 21.58 0.48
C VAL A 126 -8.50 20.41 0.58
N ARG A 127 -9.08 19.98 -0.55
CA ARG A 127 -9.95 18.81 -0.62
C ARG A 127 -9.23 17.54 -0.14
N LEU A 128 -8.07 17.22 -0.72
CA LEU A 128 -7.31 16.02 -0.34
C LEU A 128 -6.88 16.04 1.13
N CYS A 129 -6.52 17.20 1.66
CA CYS A 129 -6.23 17.35 3.09
C CYS A 129 -7.47 17.09 3.95
N GLY A 130 -8.65 17.57 3.55
CA GLY A 130 -9.91 17.27 4.23
C GLY A 130 -10.27 15.79 4.17
N ASP A 131 -10.16 15.20 2.98
CA ASP A 131 -10.59 13.83 2.70
C ASP A 131 -9.63 12.77 3.27
N SER A 132 -8.35 13.10 3.53
CA SER A 132 -7.37 12.11 4.01
C SER A 132 -6.27 12.72 4.89
N ALA A 133 -6.19 12.22 6.13
CA ALA A 133 -5.07 12.53 7.03
C ALA A 133 -3.74 12.00 6.48
N TRP A 134 -3.75 10.82 5.86
CA TRP A 134 -2.57 10.20 5.26
C TRP A 134 -2.00 11.07 4.13
N ILE A 135 -2.84 11.53 3.19
CA ILE A 135 -2.38 12.40 2.09
C ILE A 135 -1.83 13.72 2.64
N ALA A 136 -2.53 14.34 3.60
CA ALA A 136 -2.06 15.57 4.23
C ALA A 136 -0.66 15.41 4.84
N GLU A 137 -0.41 14.31 5.55
CA GLU A 137 0.91 13.99 6.10
C GLU A 137 1.96 13.74 5.02
N GLN A 138 1.60 13.04 3.93
CA GLN A 138 2.53 12.80 2.83
C GLN A 138 2.95 14.10 2.13
N ILE A 139 2.00 14.97 1.78
CA ILE A 139 2.31 16.25 1.10
C ILE A 139 3.07 17.20 2.03
N THR A 140 2.75 17.21 3.33
CA THR A 140 3.50 17.97 4.36
C THR A 140 4.94 17.50 4.47
N ARG A 141 5.15 16.18 4.50
CA ARG A 141 6.49 15.60 4.61
C ARG A 141 7.28 15.71 3.31
N TYR A 142 6.60 15.64 2.16
CA TYR A 142 7.20 15.63 0.82
C TYR A 142 6.51 16.66 -0.10
N PRO A 143 6.82 17.96 0.05
CA PRO A 143 6.15 19.03 -0.71
C PRO A 143 6.33 18.97 -2.23
N LEU A 144 7.26 18.18 -2.75
CA LEU A 144 7.41 17.92 -4.19
C LEU A 144 6.13 17.31 -4.79
N LEU A 145 5.34 16.60 -3.98
CA LEU A 145 4.05 16.05 -4.41
C LEU A 145 3.03 17.10 -4.84
N LEU A 146 3.25 18.39 -4.53
CA LEU A 146 2.43 19.46 -5.09
C LEU A 146 2.49 19.53 -6.62
N ASP A 147 3.57 19.04 -7.22
CA ASP A 147 3.71 19.03 -8.68
C ASP A 147 2.67 18.10 -9.32
N GLU A 148 2.26 17.04 -8.63
CA GLU A 148 1.20 16.13 -9.08
C GLU A 148 -0.20 16.77 -9.09
N LEU A 149 -0.39 17.88 -8.35
CA LEU A 149 -1.65 18.61 -8.33
C LEU A 149 -1.74 19.68 -9.45
N LEU A 150 -0.67 19.89 -10.22
CA LEU A 150 -0.63 20.88 -11.30
C LEU A 150 -1.55 20.53 -12.46
N ASP A 151 -1.73 19.24 -12.75
CA ASP A 151 -2.69 18.74 -13.74
C ASP A 151 -3.83 17.97 -13.06
N PRO A 152 -5.00 18.58 -12.88
CA PRO A 152 -6.15 17.90 -12.29
C PRO A 152 -6.64 16.67 -13.07
N ARG A 153 -6.28 16.53 -14.35
CA ARG A 153 -6.71 15.38 -15.15
C ARG A 153 -5.92 14.13 -14.79
N SER A 154 -4.60 14.25 -14.62
CA SER A 154 -3.75 13.12 -14.21
C SER A 154 -3.89 12.81 -12.72
N LEU A 155 -4.21 13.80 -11.88
CA LEU A 155 -4.32 13.60 -10.42
C LEU A 155 -5.23 12.43 -10.04
N TYR A 156 -6.36 12.25 -10.74
CA TYR A 156 -7.37 11.23 -10.46
C TYR A 156 -7.41 10.07 -11.48
N ASP A 157 -6.44 10.02 -12.39
CA ASP A 157 -6.30 9.01 -13.45
C ASP A 157 -4.89 8.39 -13.36
N PRO A 158 -4.70 7.38 -12.49
CA PRO A 158 -3.38 6.81 -12.25
C PRO A 158 -2.86 6.01 -13.44
N LEU A 159 -1.54 6.00 -13.59
CA LEU A 159 -0.84 5.16 -14.58
C LEU A 159 -1.28 3.70 -14.47
N LYS A 160 -1.64 3.12 -15.61
CA LYS A 160 -2.03 1.71 -15.68
C LYS A 160 -0.84 0.79 -15.43
N PRO A 161 -1.06 -0.44 -14.92
CA PRO A 161 0.03 -1.38 -14.63
C PRO A 161 1.03 -1.61 -15.77
N ASP A 162 0.59 -1.59 -17.03
CA ASP A 162 1.41 -1.75 -18.23
C ASP A 162 2.22 -0.51 -18.61
N GLU A 163 1.87 0.67 -18.09
CA GLU A 163 2.55 1.95 -18.32
C GLU A 163 3.66 2.23 -17.29
N LEU A 164 3.61 1.59 -16.12
CA LEU A 164 4.49 1.86 -14.97
C LEU A 164 5.98 1.69 -15.30
N GLU A 165 6.36 0.62 -15.98
CA GLU A 165 7.77 0.32 -16.28
C GLU A 165 8.37 1.37 -17.23
N GLN A 166 7.61 1.78 -18.25
CA GLN A 166 8.03 2.79 -19.21
C GLN A 166 8.16 4.16 -18.53
N ALA A 167 7.18 4.54 -17.69
CA ALA A 167 7.21 5.80 -16.95
C ALA A 167 8.41 5.85 -15.99
N LEU A 168 8.65 4.77 -15.23
CA LEU A 168 9.79 4.68 -14.33
C LEU A 168 11.12 4.74 -15.09
N GLN A 169 11.23 4.04 -16.23
CA GLN A 169 12.42 4.10 -17.08
C GLN A 169 12.67 5.50 -17.60
N ALA A 170 11.64 6.22 -18.07
CA ALA A 170 11.78 7.59 -18.54
C ALA A 170 12.28 8.52 -17.43
N GLN A 171 11.78 8.36 -16.19
CA GLN A 171 12.24 9.14 -15.05
C GLN A 171 13.72 8.88 -14.70
N LEU A 172 14.18 7.63 -14.84
CA LEU A 172 15.56 7.25 -14.53
C LEU A 172 16.56 7.56 -15.66
N ALA A 173 16.09 7.74 -16.90
CA ALA A 173 16.95 7.85 -18.09
C ALA A 173 17.93 9.04 -18.06
N HIS A 174 17.66 10.06 -17.25
CA HIS A 174 18.51 11.25 -17.12
C HIS A 174 19.52 11.16 -15.98
N LEU A 175 19.50 10.08 -15.20
CA LEU A 175 20.35 9.91 -14.04
C LEU A 175 21.63 9.14 -14.40
N PRO A 176 22.78 9.44 -13.75
CA PRO A 176 23.97 8.63 -13.89
C PRO A 176 23.72 7.18 -13.44
N GLU A 177 24.20 6.20 -14.20
CA GLU A 177 24.03 4.78 -13.88
C GLU A 177 24.80 4.35 -12.62
N ASP A 178 25.88 5.05 -12.29
CA ASP A 178 26.77 4.82 -11.15
C ASP A 178 26.35 5.57 -9.88
N ASP A 179 25.40 6.51 -9.97
CA ASP A 179 24.87 7.24 -8.81
C ASP A 179 23.66 6.53 -8.20
N LEU A 180 23.94 5.58 -7.31
CA LEU A 180 22.92 4.81 -6.62
C LEU A 180 22.00 5.68 -5.75
N ASP A 181 22.53 6.73 -5.11
CA ASP A 181 21.75 7.56 -4.19
C ASP A 181 20.67 8.34 -4.97
N MET A 182 21.03 8.92 -6.12
CA MET A 182 20.07 9.57 -7.02
C MET A 182 19.02 8.60 -7.56
N GLN A 183 19.42 7.39 -7.96
CA GLN A 183 18.47 6.37 -8.41
C GLN A 183 17.50 5.98 -7.28
N MET A 184 18.02 5.73 -6.08
CA MET A 184 17.22 5.39 -4.90
C MET A 184 16.22 6.48 -4.53
N ASP A 185 16.60 7.75 -4.59
CA ASP A 185 15.70 8.88 -4.37
C ASP A 185 14.62 8.97 -5.47
N SER A 186 15.00 8.76 -6.73
CA SER A 186 14.07 8.76 -7.86
C SER A 186 13.01 7.66 -7.74
N LEU A 187 13.38 6.43 -7.34
CA LEU A 187 12.42 5.35 -7.07
C LEU A 187 11.38 5.74 -6.00
N ARG A 188 11.82 6.44 -4.94
CA ARG A 188 10.94 6.89 -3.84
C ARG A 188 10.00 7.99 -4.28
N GLN A 189 10.47 8.91 -5.11
CA GLN A 189 9.63 9.95 -5.71
C GLN A 189 8.56 9.33 -6.61
N PHE A 190 8.95 8.41 -7.50
CA PHE A 190 8.01 7.70 -8.38
C PHE A 190 6.95 6.93 -7.58
N LYS A 191 7.36 6.18 -6.55
CA LYS A 191 6.43 5.48 -5.66
C LYS A 191 5.39 6.44 -5.09
N ARG A 192 5.82 7.57 -4.54
CA ARG A 192 4.91 8.49 -3.85
C ARG A 192 3.93 9.18 -4.77
N ALA A 193 4.41 9.66 -5.92
CA ALA A 193 3.55 10.24 -6.94
C ALA A 193 2.48 9.22 -7.34
N SER A 194 2.91 8.01 -7.72
CA SER A 194 2.00 6.92 -8.11
C SER A 194 0.98 6.60 -7.02
N ILE A 195 1.39 6.42 -5.76
CA ILE A 195 0.46 6.12 -4.66
C ILE A 195 -0.47 7.29 -4.35
N LEU A 196 -0.02 8.54 -4.48
CA LEU A 196 -0.88 9.71 -4.32
C LEU A 196 -2.01 9.70 -5.35
N HIS A 197 -1.72 9.37 -6.61
CA HIS A 197 -2.75 9.21 -7.64
C HIS A 197 -3.75 8.10 -7.31
N ILE A 198 -3.29 6.95 -6.81
CA ILE A 198 -4.19 5.87 -6.36
C ILE A 198 -5.08 6.34 -5.21
N ALA A 199 -4.50 6.99 -4.19
CA ALA A 199 -5.25 7.50 -3.05
C ALA A 199 -6.28 8.56 -3.46
N ALA A 200 -5.90 9.52 -4.31
CA ALA A 200 -6.80 10.54 -4.82
C ALA A 200 -7.94 9.95 -5.65
N ALA A 201 -7.65 8.97 -6.51
CA ALA A 201 -8.64 8.28 -7.33
C ALA A 201 -9.61 7.42 -6.49
N GLU A 202 -9.11 6.69 -5.47
CA GLU A 202 -9.95 5.91 -4.55
C GLU A 202 -10.87 6.84 -3.73
N LEU A 203 -10.36 7.93 -3.16
CA LEU A 203 -11.15 8.91 -2.39
C LEU A 203 -12.21 9.60 -3.24
N SER A 204 -11.94 9.80 -4.53
CA SER A 204 -12.89 10.41 -5.47
C SER A 204 -13.93 9.43 -6.01
N GLY A 205 -13.83 8.15 -5.65
CA GLY A 205 -14.71 7.08 -6.14
C GLY A 205 -14.41 6.61 -7.56
N ASN A 206 -13.27 7.01 -8.15
CA ASN A 206 -12.84 6.56 -9.47
C ASN A 206 -12.29 5.12 -9.43
N LEU A 207 -11.76 4.70 -8.28
CA LEU A 207 -11.31 3.33 -8.03
C LEU A 207 -12.02 2.73 -6.83
N THR A 208 -12.35 1.44 -6.92
CA THR A 208 -12.74 0.63 -5.75
C THR A 208 -11.49 0.14 -5.02
N ALA A 209 -11.59 -0.18 -3.72
CA ALA A 209 -10.47 -0.66 -2.94
C ALA A 209 -9.77 -1.92 -3.51
N PRO A 210 -10.47 -2.95 -4.05
CA PRO A 210 -9.80 -4.07 -4.72
C PRO A 210 -8.96 -3.64 -5.92
N VAL A 211 -9.50 -2.78 -6.78
CA VAL A 211 -8.74 -2.25 -7.93
C VAL A 211 -7.56 -1.40 -7.45
N ALA A 212 -7.72 -0.58 -6.40
CA ALA A 212 -6.60 0.14 -5.81
C ALA A 212 -5.49 -0.81 -5.30
N SER A 213 -5.85 -1.95 -4.71
CA SER A 213 -4.89 -3.00 -4.33
C SER A 213 -4.13 -3.58 -5.53
N ASP A 214 -4.79 -3.77 -6.68
CA ASP A 214 -4.14 -4.21 -7.93
C ASP A 214 -3.07 -3.21 -8.38
N TYR A 215 -3.39 -1.93 -8.40
CA TYR A 215 -2.43 -0.88 -8.75
C TYR A 215 -1.27 -0.79 -7.74
N LEU A 216 -1.56 -0.87 -6.44
CA LEU A 216 -0.53 -0.87 -5.40
C LEU A 216 0.44 -2.05 -5.56
N ALA A 217 -0.08 -3.24 -5.87
CA ALA A 217 0.73 -4.43 -6.18
C ALA A 217 1.57 -4.23 -7.45
N ALA A 218 0.99 -3.70 -8.53
CA ALA A 218 1.73 -3.43 -9.76
C ALA A 218 2.87 -2.42 -9.57
N ILE A 219 2.65 -1.37 -8.76
CA ILE A 219 3.69 -0.40 -8.38
C ILE A 219 4.80 -1.10 -7.60
N ALA A 220 4.48 -1.93 -6.62
CA ALA A 220 5.47 -2.69 -5.85
C ALA A 220 6.29 -3.62 -6.76
N ASP A 221 5.64 -4.36 -7.66
CA ASP A 221 6.31 -5.28 -8.59
C ASP A 221 7.26 -4.54 -9.55
N CYS A 222 6.83 -3.40 -10.10
CA CYS A 222 7.66 -2.53 -10.95
C CYS A 222 8.92 -2.07 -10.19
N LEU A 223 8.74 -1.57 -8.97
CA LEU A 223 9.84 -1.08 -8.14
C LEU A 223 10.81 -2.18 -7.71
N VAL A 224 10.33 -3.38 -7.39
CA VAL A 224 11.20 -4.52 -7.06
C VAL A 224 11.99 -4.99 -8.29
N ARG A 225 11.36 -5.09 -9.47
CA ARG A 225 12.06 -5.40 -10.72
C ARG A 225 13.15 -4.39 -11.03
N ARG A 226 12.87 -3.10 -10.84
CA ARG A 226 13.86 -2.04 -11.02
C ARG A 226 15.00 -2.12 -9.99
N ALA A 227 14.70 -2.39 -8.72
CA ALA A 227 15.72 -2.58 -7.69
C ALA A 227 16.62 -3.79 -7.98
N LEU A 228 16.06 -4.90 -8.47
CA LEU A 228 16.83 -6.05 -8.95
C LEU A 228 17.78 -5.65 -10.08
N SER A 229 17.28 -4.92 -11.10
CA SER A 229 18.11 -4.47 -12.23
C SER A 229 19.29 -3.60 -11.77
N ILE A 230 19.04 -2.62 -10.90
CA ILE A 230 20.08 -1.71 -10.37
C ILE A 230 21.11 -2.50 -9.55
N ALA A 231 20.64 -3.35 -8.64
CA ALA A 231 21.52 -4.14 -7.78
C ALA A 231 22.37 -5.12 -8.60
N TYR A 232 21.76 -5.80 -9.58
CA TYR A 232 22.44 -6.75 -10.46
C TYR A 232 23.53 -6.06 -11.28
N HIS A 233 23.21 -4.94 -11.94
CA HIS A 233 24.17 -4.17 -12.74
C HIS A 233 25.42 -3.80 -11.93
N HIS A 234 25.23 -3.28 -10.71
CA HIS A 234 26.33 -2.91 -9.83
C HIS A 234 27.20 -4.11 -9.40
N LEU A 235 26.60 -5.29 -9.20
CA LEU A 235 27.32 -6.51 -8.82
C LEU A 235 28.13 -7.09 -9.98
N ILE A 236 27.56 -7.16 -11.19
CA ILE A 236 28.24 -7.75 -12.35
C ILE A 236 29.43 -6.90 -12.82
N GLN A 237 29.38 -5.57 -12.68
CA GLN A 237 30.52 -4.70 -13.01
C GLN A 237 31.80 -5.09 -12.24
N LYS A 238 31.65 -5.59 -11.02
CA LYS A 238 32.78 -5.94 -10.14
C LYS A 238 33.15 -7.42 -10.18
N HIS A 239 32.15 -8.28 -10.31
CA HIS A 239 32.29 -9.73 -10.09
C HIS A 239 32.06 -10.57 -11.34
N GLY A 240 31.57 -9.99 -12.44
CA GLY A 240 31.10 -10.71 -13.62
C GLY A 240 29.72 -11.33 -13.42
N GLU A 241 29.24 -12.06 -14.43
CA GLU A 241 27.98 -12.79 -14.37
C GLU A 241 28.14 -14.09 -13.57
N PRO A 242 27.15 -14.48 -12.76
CA PRO A 242 27.15 -15.77 -12.08
C PRO A 242 26.95 -16.89 -13.12
N ARG A 243 27.91 -17.83 -13.20
CA ARG A 243 27.88 -18.96 -14.13
C ARG A 243 27.74 -20.28 -13.39
N TYR A 244 27.22 -21.29 -14.04
CA TYR A 244 27.27 -22.67 -13.59
C TYR A 244 27.41 -23.63 -14.77
N GLN A 245 27.86 -24.86 -14.51
CA GLN A 245 27.98 -25.91 -15.51
C GLN A 245 26.99 -27.03 -15.25
N ASP A 246 26.17 -27.34 -16.25
CA ASP A 246 25.32 -28.52 -16.28
C ASP A 246 25.53 -29.25 -17.61
N GLN A 247 25.68 -30.57 -17.56
CA GLN A 247 25.89 -31.42 -18.76
C GLN A 247 27.04 -30.96 -19.68
N ASN A 248 28.13 -30.42 -19.11
CA ASN A 248 29.28 -29.80 -19.81
C ASN A 248 28.96 -28.51 -20.59
N GLU A 249 27.79 -27.91 -20.40
CA GLU A 249 27.43 -26.60 -20.92
C GLU A 249 27.50 -25.53 -19.81
N THR A 250 27.99 -24.34 -20.16
CA THR A 250 28.05 -23.21 -19.23
C THR A 250 26.81 -22.33 -19.40
N HIS A 251 26.10 -22.08 -18.30
CA HIS A 251 24.88 -21.27 -18.27
C HIS A 251 25.04 -20.08 -17.32
N THR A 252 24.26 -19.01 -17.54
CA THR A 252 24.11 -17.92 -16.57
C THR A 252 23.08 -18.31 -15.52
N ALA A 253 23.42 -18.16 -14.25
CA ALA A 253 22.45 -18.24 -13.17
C ALA A 253 21.69 -16.92 -13.03
N GLU A 254 20.41 -16.98 -12.69
CA GLU A 254 19.55 -15.83 -12.50
C GLU A 254 18.82 -15.94 -11.15
N MET A 255 18.38 -14.79 -10.65
CA MET A 255 17.56 -14.70 -9.45
C MET A 255 16.08 -14.64 -9.83
N CYS A 256 15.25 -15.32 -9.05
CA CYS A 256 13.80 -15.16 -9.05
C CYS A 256 13.34 -14.61 -7.68
N ILE A 257 12.43 -13.65 -7.69
CA ILE A 257 11.88 -13.03 -6.48
C ILE A 257 10.41 -13.40 -6.38
N ILE A 258 10.03 -13.97 -5.24
CA ILE A 258 8.69 -14.46 -4.95
C ILE A 258 8.06 -13.53 -3.92
N ALA A 259 6.90 -12.98 -4.25
CA ALA A 259 6.08 -12.25 -3.29
C ALA A 259 5.13 -13.21 -2.58
N TYR A 260 5.06 -13.09 -1.26
CA TYR A 260 4.12 -13.80 -0.39
C TYR A 260 3.10 -12.82 0.20
N GLY A 261 2.20 -13.33 1.03
CA GLY A 261 1.27 -12.51 1.82
C GLY A 261 0.39 -11.62 0.95
N LYS A 262 0.30 -10.34 1.31
CA LYS A 262 -0.53 -9.37 0.59
C LYS A 262 0.02 -9.01 -0.78
N ALA A 263 1.35 -8.92 -0.91
CA ALA A 263 1.98 -8.66 -2.21
C ALA A 263 1.72 -9.81 -3.18
N GLY A 264 1.86 -11.05 -2.68
CA GLY A 264 1.61 -12.25 -3.45
C GLY A 264 0.13 -12.46 -3.83
N GLY A 265 -0.78 -12.14 -2.90
CA GLY A 265 -2.23 -12.20 -3.14
C GLY A 265 -2.83 -10.98 -3.85
N ILE A 266 -2.02 -10.00 -4.28
CA ILE A 266 -2.49 -8.78 -4.98
C ILE A 266 -3.49 -7.98 -4.11
N GLU A 267 -3.15 -7.86 -2.82
CA GLU A 267 -4.02 -7.34 -1.77
C GLU A 267 -3.28 -6.30 -0.92
N LEU A 268 -2.39 -5.53 -1.55
CA LEU A 268 -1.66 -4.45 -0.87
C LEU A 268 -2.60 -3.29 -0.48
N SER A 269 -2.21 -2.61 0.60
CA SER A 269 -2.79 -1.36 1.08
C SER A 269 -1.67 -0.33 1.31
N TYR A 270 -2.00 0.95 1.50
CA TYR A 270 -1.07 2.09 1.49
C TYR A 270 0.15 1.99 2.42
N GLY A 271 0.02 1.26 3.54
CA GLY A 271 1.10 1.04 4.52
C GLY A 271 1.59 -0.41 4.59
N SER A 272 1.50 -1.17 3.50
CA SER A 272 1.88 -2.59 3.51
C SER A 272 3.38 -2.79 3.33
N ASP A 273 3.92 -3.75 4.07
CA ASP A 273 5.25 -4.32 3.86
C ASP A 273 5.22 -5.29 2.67
N LEU A 274 6.40 -5.64 2.14
CA LEU A 274 6.54 -6.64 1.08
C LEU A 274 7.18 -7.92 1.64
N ASP A 275 6.41 -9.00 1.66
CA ASP A 275 6.89 -10.32 2.02
C ASP A 275 7.62 -10.95 0.82
N LEU A 276 8.96 -10.99 0.84
CA LEU A 276 9.78 -11.44 -0.30
C LEU A 276 10.67 -12.65 0.04
N VAL A 277 10.66 -13.65 -0.85
CA VAL A 277 11.60 -14.78 -0.85
C VAL A 277 12.44 -14.74 -2.11
N PHE A 278 13.75 -14.99 -1.98
CA PHE A 278 14.70 -14.94 -3.08
C PHE A 278 15.16 -16.35 -3.44
N LEU A 279 15.05 -16.70 -4.71
CA LEU A 279 15.47 -17.99 -5.26
C LEU A 279 16.51 -17.78 -6.37
N HIS A 280 17.32 -18.80 -6.66
CA HIS A 280 18.18 -18.84 -7.84
C HIS A 280 18.20 -20.22 -8.49
N ASN A 281 18.62 -20.29 -9.75
CA ASN A 281 18.73 -21.56 -10.50
C ASN A 281 20.16 -22.10 -10.60
N SER A 282 21.16 -21.54 -9.91
CA SER A 282 22.51 -22.13 -9.89
C SER A 282 22.48 -23.58 -9.37
N HIS A 283 23.04 -24.50 -10.14
CA HIS A 283 23.15 -25.93 -9.84
C HIS A 283 24.36 -26.54 -10.56
N GLY A 284 24.61 -27.85 -10.41
CA GLY A 284 25.70 -28.55 -11.09
C GLY A 284 27.10 -28.15 -10.59
N GLU A 285 28.06 -28.07 -11.49
CA GLU A 285 29.47 -27.76 -11.20
C GLU A 285 29.84 -26.29 -11.50
N GLN A 286 31.03 -25.87 -11.09
CA GLN A 286 31.61 -24.55 -11.42
C GLN A 286 30.65 -23.37 -11.19
N GLN A 287 30.02 -23.32 -10.02
CA GLN A 287 29.04 -22.32 -9.64
C GLN A 287 29.69 -21.01 -9.16
N PHE A 288 30.41 -20.33 -10.05
CA PHE A 288 31.15 -19.10 -9.75
C PHE A 288 30.85 -18.00 -10.76
N THR A 289 31.07 -16.75 -10.35
CA THR A 289 31.03 -15.63 -11.27
C THR A 289 32.26 -15.58 -12.19
N ASP A 290 32.10 -15.03 -13.39
CA ASP A 290 33.12 -15.04 -14.45
C ASP A 290 34.05 -13.80 -14.49
N GLY A 291 33.95 -12.89 -13.53
CA GLY A 291 34.76 -11.67 -13.48
C GLY A 291 36.09 -11.84 -12.74
N ASN A 292 36.91 -10.79 -12.80
CA ASN A 292 38.27 -10.76 -12.21
C ASN A 292 38.32 -11.09 -10.71
N LYS A 293 37.24 -10.84 -9.98
CA LYS A 293 37.07 -11.19 -8.56
C LYS A 293 35.92 -12.16 -8.42
N GLN A 294 36.18 -13.43 -8.73
CA GLN A 294 35.17 -14.49 -8.68
C GLN A 294 34.52 -14.59 -7.30
N LEU A 295 33.21 -14.87 -7.31
CA LEU A 295 32.43 -15.23 -6.13
C LEU A 295 31.74 -16.56 -6.38
N ASP A 296 31.61 -17.35 -5.33
CA ASP A 296 30.65 -18.44 -5.30
C ASP A 296 29.22 -17.90 -5.52
N ASN A 297 28.40 -18.60 -6.31
CA ASN A 297 27.07 -18.12 -6.69
C ASN A 297 26.14 -17.92 -5.48
N GLN A 298 26.22 -18.77 -4.44
CA GLN A 298 25.44 -18.58 -3.21
C GLN A 298 25.80 -17.25 -2.55
N VAL A 299 27.10 -16.90 -2.54
CA VAL A 299 27.59 -15.62 -2.02
C VAL A 299 27.17 -14.45 -2.91
N PHE A 300 27.24 -14.60 -4.24
CA PHE A 300 26.80 -13.57 -5.18
C PHE A 300 25.31 -13.25 -4.99
N PHE A 301 24.45 -14.27 -4.97
CA PHE A 301 23.01 -14.07 -4.83
C PHE A 301 22.62 -13.57 -3.44
N ALA A 302 23.29 -14.01 -2.37
CA ALA A 302 23.09 -13.44 -1.04
C ALA A 302 23.40 -11.94 -1.01
N ARG A 303 24.50 -11.51 -1.65
CA ARG A 303 24.84 -10.07 -1.78
C ARG A 303 23.84 -9.33 -2.65
N LEU A 304 23.34 -9.95 -3.72
CA LEU A 304 22.30 -9.38 -4.57
C LEU A 304 21.01 -9.12 -3.77
N ALA A 305 20.51 -10.11 -3.04
CA ALA A 305 19.33 -9.97 -2.20
C ALA A 305 19.53 -8.89 -1.12
N GLN A 306 20.70 -8.87 -0.45
CA GLN A 306 21.04 -7.81 0.52
C GLN A 306 21.04 -6.41 -0.11
N ARG A 307 21.57 -6.28 -1.33
CA ARG A 307 21.61 -4.99 -2.04
C ARG A 307 20.22 -4.54 -2.48
N ILE A 308 19.35 -5.46 -2.90
CA ILE A 308 17.94 -5.18 -3.18
C ILE A 308 17.27 -4.70 -1.90
N ILE A 309 17.36 -5.45 -0.79
CA ILE A 309 16.79 -5.04 0.50
C ILE A 309 17.27 -3.64 0.89
N HIS A 310 18.57 -3.35 0.74
CA HIS A 310 19.12 -2.03 0.99
C HIS A 310 18.47 -0.92 0.14
N ILE A 311 18.33 -1.13 -1.18
CA ILE A 311 17.64 -0.17 -2.06
C ILE A 311 16.21 0.08 -1.59
N MET A 312 15.51 -0.97 -1.15
CA MET A 312 14.13 -0.91 -0.70
C MET A 312 13.98 -0.21 0.67
N THR A 313 14.83 -0.52 1.65
CA THR A 313 14.61 -0.14 3.06
C THR A 313 15.42 1.06 3.54
N SER A 314 16.48 1.46 2.83
CA SER A 314 17.30 2.60 3.26
C SER A 314 16.50 3.90 3.38
N ASN A 315 16.77 4.67 4.43
CA ASN A 315 16.11 5.96 4.62
C ASN A 315 16.90 7.07 3.95
N THR A 316 16.34 7.68 2.92
CA THR A 316 16.89 8.85 2.21
C THR A 316 16.13 10.13 2.64
N PRO A 317 16.49 11.33 2.16
CA PRO A 317 15.64 12.52 2.35
C PRO A 317 14.21 12.29 1.84
N SER A 318 14.09 11.45 0.82
CA SER A 318 12.84 10.94 0.28
C SER A 318 12.36 9.67 1.01
N GLY A 319 12.65 9.46 2.30
CA GLY A 319 12.14 8.33 3.11
C GLY A 319 12.62 6.94 2.68
N ILE A 320 11.84 5.90 2.98
CA ILE A 320 12.08 4.52 2.53
C ILE A 320 11.24 4.19 1.28
N LEU A 321 11.63 3.17 0.51
CA LEU A 321 10.81 2.67 -0.59
C LEU A 321 9.77 1.68 -0.08
N TYR A 322 10.15 0.54 0.50
CA TYR A 322 9.26 -0.38 1.20
C TYR A 322 10.02 -1.06 2.35
N GLU A 323 9.31 -1.38 3.42
CA GLU A 323 9.79 -2.38 4.37
C GLU A 323 9.74 -3.76 3.71
N ILE A 324 10.76 -4.57 3.94
CA ILE A 324 10.87 -5.93 3.38
C ILE A 324 10.85 -6.94 4.51
N ASP A 325 9.95 -7.91 4.42
CA ASP A 325 9.90 -9.07 5.29
C ASP A 325 10.31 -10.34 4.52
N SER A 326 11.41 -10.97 4.92
CA SER A 326 11.88 -12.21 4.30
C SER A 326 11.71 -13.43 5.20
N ARG A 327 10.85 -13.37 6.22
CA ARG A 327 10.69 -14.44 7.21
C ARG A 327 9.96 -15.68 6.72
N LEU A 328 9.27 -15.61 5.57
CA LEU A 328 8.57 -16.74 4.95
C LEU A 328 9.47 -17.61 4.06
N ARG A 329 10.78 -17.34 4.02
CA ARG A 329 11.75 -18.20 3.35
C ARG A 329 11.98 -19.50 4.17
N PRO A 330 12.51 -20.57 3.55
CA PRO A 330 12.88 -21.80 4.27
C PRO A 330 13.68 -21.54 5.54
N ASP A 331 13.31 -22.20 6.63
CA ASP A 331 13.88 -22.04 7.99
C ASP A 331 13.77 -20.63 8.58
N GLY A 332 12.95 -19.76 7.98
CA GLY A 332 12.68 -18.40 8.42
C GLY A 332 13.95 -17.61 8.70
N LYS A 333 14.05 -16.99 9.89
CA LYS A 333 15.21 -16.17 10.28
C LYS A 333 16.52 -16.95 10.36
N SER A 334 16.46 -18.25 10.63
CA SER A 334 17.63 -19.13 10.78
C SER A 334 18.14 -19.64 9.43
N GLY A 335 17.33 -19.57 8.38
CA GLY A 335 17.67 -20.00 7.03
C GLY A 335 18.51 -18.99 6.25
N LEU A 336 19.12 -19.48 5.18
CA LEU A 336 19.81 -18.67 4.19
C LEU A 336 18.86 -17.62 3.60
N LEU A 337 19.39 -16.44 3.27
CA LEU A 337 18.57 -15.37 2.68
C LEU A 337 18.06 -15.72 1.27
N VAL A 338 18.83 -16.54 0.56
CA VAL A 338 18.53 -17.00 -0.80
C VAL A 338 18.72 -18.52 -0.84
N SER A 339 17.86 -19.22 -1.57
CA SER A 339 17.94 -20.67 -1.77
C SER A 339 17.95 -21.01 -3.26
N SER A 340 18.53 -22.16 -3.64
CA SER A 340 18.29 -22.71 -4.97
C SER A 340 16.84 -23.19 -5.10
N PHE A 341 16.33 -23.29 -6.32
CA PHE A 341 15.03 -23.91 -6.58
C PHE A 341 14.95 -25.34 -6.02
N ASP A 342 15.99 -26.16 -6.19
CA ASP A 342 16.03 -27.54 -5.70
C ASP A 342 15.96 -27.61 -4.16
N ALA A 343 16.69 -26.72 -3.48
CA ALA A 343 16.67 -26.64 -2.03
C ALA A 343 15.30 -26.18 -1.51
N PHE A 344 14.68 -25.21 -2.19
CA PHE A 344 13.34 -24.74 -1.86
C PHE A 344 12.29 -25.83 -2.05
N GLU A 345 12.31 -26.55 -3.18
CA GLU A 345 11.39 -27.66 -3.44
C GLU A 345 11.56 -28.78 -2.40
N SER A 346 12.79 -29.22 -2.16
CA SER A 346 13.09 -30.25 -1.16
C SER A 346 12.59 -29.84 0.23
N TYR A 347 12.79 -28.59 0.63
CA TYR A 347 12.28 -28.05 1.89
C TYR A 347 10.75 -28.09 1.96
N GLN A 348 10.08 -27.60 0.91
CA GLN A 348 8.62 -27.56 0.86
C GLN A 348 7.98 -28.95 0.89
N GLN A 349 8.65 -29.96 0.33
CA GLN A 349 8.18 -31.35 0.34
C GLN A 349 8.38 -32.04 1.70
N GLN A 350 9.53 -31.81 2.34
CA GLN A 350 9.99 -32.67 3.45
C GLN A 350 9.87 -32.03 4.83
N ASN A 351 9.99 -30.69 4.92
CA ASN A 351 10.19 -30.00 6.19
C ASN A 351 9.15 -28.91 6.46
N ALA A 352 8.49 -28.39 5.43
CA ALA A 352 7.55 -27.29 5.57
C ALA A 352 6.30 -27.70 6.35
N TRP A 353 5.86 -26.81 7.25
CA TRP A 353 4.64 -26.96 8.01
C TRP A 353 3.40 -26.58 7.18
N THR A 354 2.23 -27.05 7.58
CA THR A 354 0.95 -26.74 6.90
C THR A 354 0.69 -25.23 6.75
N TRP A 355 1.09 -24.40 7.73
CA TRP A 355 0.94 -22.94 7.60
C TRP A 355 1.89 -22.32 6.56
N GLU A 356 3.03 -22.95 6.28
CA GLU A 356 3.92 -22.50 5.20
C GLU A 356 3.30 -22.84 3.85
N HIS A 357 2.64 -24.00 3.73
CA HIS A 357 1.83 -24.32 2.55
C HIS A 357 0.63 -23.36 2.40
N GLN A 358 -0.02 -22.95 3.51
CA GLN A 358 -1.04 -21.89 3.47
C GLN A 358 -0.49 -20.57 2.93
N ALA A 359 0.70 -20.17 3.35
CA ALA A 359 1.37 -18.97 2.85
C ALA A 359 1.74 -19.10 1.36
N LEU A 360 2.17 -20.29 0.93
CA LEU A 360 2.56 -20.61 -0.45
C LEU A 360 1.39 -20.51 -1.45
N ILE A 361 0.14 -20.69 -1.02
CA ILE A 361 -1.06 -20.50 -1.87
C ILE A 361 -1.08 -19.10 -2.47
N ARG A 362 -0.69 -18.12 -1.65
CA ARG A 362 -0.65 -16.70 -2.03
C ARG A 362 0.66 -16.31 -2.71
N ALA A 363 1.63 -17.20 -2.83
CA ALA A 363 2.92 -16.88 -3.39
C ALA A 363 2.87 -16.78 -4.92
N ARG A 364 3.51 -15.76 -5.49
CA ARG A 364 3.70 -15.59 -6.94
C ARG A 364 5.05 -14.97 -7.25
N THR A 365 5.57 -15.23 -8.43
CA THR A 365 6.78 -14.55 -8.91
C THR A 365 6.51 -13.08 -9.25
N ILE A 366 7.41 -12.19 -8.85
CA ILE A 366 7.37 -10.75 -9.22
C ILE A 366 8.55 -10.32 -10.09
N ALA A 367 9.65 -11.06 -10.05
CA ALA A 367 10.82 -10.84 -10.90
C ALA A 367 11.51 -12.17 -11.19
N GLY A 368 12.01 -12.36 -12.41
CA GLY A 368 12.66 -13.57 -12.88
C GLY A 368 12.49 -13.74 -14.39
N SER A 369 13.28 -14.60 -15.02
CA SER A 369 13.07 -14.92 -16.44
C SER A 369 11.82 -15.80 -16.61
N PRO A 370 11.18 -15.81 -17.80
CA PRO A 370 9.97 -16.62 -18.04
C PRO A 370 10.15 -18.09 -17.66
N ARG A 371 11.33 -18.66 -17.89
CA ARG A 371 11.67 -20.04 -17.52
C ARG A 371 11.64 -20.27 -16.01
N HIS A 372 12.19 -19.35 -15.21
CA HIS A 372 12.21 -19.48 -13.75
C HIS A 372 10.87 -19.18 -13.10
N ILE A 373 10.07 -18.32 -13.73
CA ILE A 373 8.67 -18.11 -13.36
C ILE A 373 7.90 -19.43 -13.50
N GLU A 374 8.01 -20.09 -14.65
CA GLU A 374 7.38 -21.38 -14.89
C GLU A 374 7.91 -22.46 -13.93
N GLN A 375 9.22 -22.49 -13.65
CA GLN A 375 9.82 -23.42 -12.70
C GLN A 375 9.24 -23.25 -11.28
N PHE A 376 9.12 -22.01 -10.78
CA PHE A 376 8.49 -21.74 -9.49
C PHE A 376 7.03 -22.21 -9.46
N GLU A 377 6.25 -21.86 -10.50
CA GLU A 377 4.84 -22.23 -10.55
C GLU A 377 4.64 -23.74 -10.62
N ASN A 378 5.53 -24.48 -11.29
CA ASN A 378 5.50 -25.94 -11.29
C ASN A 378 5.75 -26.52 -9.89
N ILE A 379 6.77 -26.01 -9.17
CA ILE A 379 7.05 -26.41 -7.79
C ILE A 379 5.85 -26.08 -6.90
N ARG A 380 5.37 -24.84 -6.94
CA ARG A 380 4.21 -24.39 -6.16
C ARG A 380 2.99 -25.29 -6.41
N ARG A 381 2.66 -25.55 -7.68
CA ARG A 381 1.54 -26.42 -8.05
C ARG A 381 1.70 -27.84 -7.53
N HIS A 382 2.91 -28.40 -7.65
CA HIS A 382 3.21 -29.74 -7.15
C HIS A 382 3.00 -29.84 -5.63
N ILE A 383 3.56 -28.91 -4.85
CA ILE A 383 3.45 -28.90 -3.37
C ILE A 383 2.00 -28.72 -2.92
N LEU A 384 1.27 -27.78 -3.52
CA LEU A 384 -0.10 -27.47 -3.10
C LEU A 384 -1.08 -28.60 -3.47
N SER A 385 -0.78 -29.38 -4.52
CA SER A 385 -1.61 -30.51 -4.97
C SER A 385 -1.32 -31.84 -4.27
N ILE A 386 -0.45 -31.87 -3.24
CA ILE A 386 -0.24 -33.07 -2.43
C ILE A 386 -1.55 -33.44 -1.72
N PRO A 387 -2.08 -34.67 -1.84
CA PRO A 387 -3.28 -35.09 -1.13
C PRO A 387 -3.09 -35.04 0.39
N ARG A 388 -4.08 -34.52 1.12
CA ARG A 388 -4.04 -34.35 2.57
C ARG A 388 -5.26 -35.01 3.22
N ASP A 389 -5.07 -35.54 4.42
CA ASP A 389 -6.18 -35.97 5.27
C ASP A 389 -7.02 -34.74 5.66
N PRO A 390 -8.33 -34.69 5.31
CA PRO A 390 -9.14 -33.50 5.51
C PRO A 390 -9.32 -33.10 6.97
N ASP A 391 -9.41 -34.06 7.89
CA ASP A 391 -9.67 -33.82 9.31
C ASP A 391 -8.41 -33.33 10.00
N LYS A 392 -7.26 -33.96 9.70
CA LYS A 392 -5.96 -33.49 10.18
C LYS A 392 -5.64 -32.08 9.68
N LEU A 393 -5.85 -31.81 8.39
CA LEU A 393 -5.62 -30.48 7.81
C LEU A 393 -6.52 -29.43 8.47
N LYS A 394 -7.81 -29.73 8.65
CA LYS A 394 -8.76 -28.84 9.32
C LYS A 394 -8.29 -28.50 10.73
N GLN A 395 -7.89 -29.50 11.51
CA GLN A 395 -7.39 -29.31 12.88
C GLN A 395 -6.14 -28.41 12.91
N GLU A 396 -5.15 -28.67 12.05
CA GLU A 396 -3.92 -27.87 11.99
C GLU A 396 -4.19 -26.41 11.63
N VAL A 397 -5.10 -26.15 10.69
CA VAL A 397 -5.49 -24.78 10.29
C VAL A 397 -6.19 -24.06 11.45
N CYS A 398 -7.13 -24.73 12.13
CA CYS A 398 -7.83 -24.17 13.30
C CYS A 398 -6.87 -23.85 14.45
N ASP A 399 -5.98 -24.77 14.80
CA ASP A 399 -5.02 -24.60 15.90
C ASP A 399 -4.12 -23.38 15.68
N ILE A 400 -3.67 -23.16 14.45
CA ILE A 400 -2.82 -22.02 14.09
C ILE A 400 -3.65 -20.73 14.10
N ARG A 401 -4.87 -20.77 13.57
CA ARG A 401 -5.76 -19.61 13.55
C ARG A 401 -6.10 -19.13 14.96
N ASP A 402 -6.40 -20.04 15.87
CA ASP A 402 -6.74 -19.72 17.26
C ASP A 402 -5.53 -19.16 18.02
N LYS A 403 -4.33 -19.73 17.83
CA LYS A 403 -3.08 -19.16 18.37
C LYS A 403 -2.84 -17.74 17.85
N MET A 404 -3.07 -17.48 16.56
CA MET A 404 -2.95 -16.12 16.01
C MET A 404 -3.99 -15.17 16.60
N ARG A 405 -5.26 -15.60 16.71
CA ARG A 405 -6.35 -14.79 17.26
C ARG A 405 -6.03 -14.34 18.68
N ASN A 406 -5.63 -15.29 19.53
CA ASN A 406 -5.34 -15.03 20.95
C ASN A 406 -4.22 -14.00 21.18
N ASN A 407 -3.31 -13.83 20.21
CA ASN A 407 -2.18 -12.91 20.32
C ASN A 407 -2.40 -11.56 19.62
N LEU A 408 -3.26 -11.52 18.60
CA LEU A 408 -3.36 -10.37 17.69
C LEU A 408 -4.72 -9.70 17.68
N ASP A 409 -5.79 -10.35 18.13
CA ASP A 409 -7.14 -9.78 18.15
C ASP A 409 -7.24 -8.62 19.15
N LYS A 410 -7.65 -7.46 18.64
CA LYS A 410 -7.84 -6.23 19.43
C LYS A 410 -9.33 -5.90 19.66
N SER A 411 -10.23 -6.80 19.31
CA SER A 411 -11.67 -6.64 19.50
C SER A 411 -12.03 -6.56 20.99
N GLN A 412 -13.06 -5.77 21.31
CA GLN A 412 -13.59 -5.61 22.66
C GLN A 412 -15.12 -5.65 22.63
N PRO A 413 -15.77 -6.74 23.11
CA PRO A 413 -15.18 -8.01 23.53
C PRO A 413 -14.69 -8.86 22.34
N ALA A 414 -13.78 -9.81 22.61
CA ALA A 414 -13.25 -10.71 21.59
C ALA A 414 -14.18 -11.89 21.24
N GLN A 415 -15.15 -12.20 22.10
CA GLN A 415 -16.06 -13.35 21.97
C GLN A 415 -17.53 -12.91 22.07
N PRO A 416 -18.46 -13.62 21.40
CA PRO A 416 -19.89 -13.29 21.43
C PRO A 416 -20.54 -13.58 22.79
N PRO A 417 -21.74 -13.04 23.08
CA PRO A 417 -22.55 -12.17 22.22
C PRO A 417 -21.96 -10.76 22.06
N PHE A 418 -22.10 -10.19 20.86
CA PHE A 418 -21.65 -8.82 20.53
C PHE A 418 -22.82 -7.83 20.58
N ASN A 419 -22.52 -6.57 20.90
CA ASN A 419 -23.45 -5.44 20.94
C ASN A 419 -23.00 -4.33 19.98
N ASP A 420 -23.90 -3.44 19.59
CA ASP A 420 -23.70 -2.41 18.56
C ASP A 420 -22.44 -1.54 18.77
N ASN A 421 -22.15 -1.17 20.03
CA ASN A 421 -21.03 -0.29 20.38
C ASN A 421 -19.69 -1.03 20.59
N ASP A 422 -19.66 -2.35 20.45
CA ASP A 422 -18.44 -3.14 20.63
C ASP A 422 -17.42 -2.82 19.53
N GLN A 423 -16.13 -2.87 19.89
CA GLN A 423 -15.04 -2.66 18.94
C GLN A 423 -14.66 -3.99 18.28
N PHE A 424 -14.59 -3.98 16.96
CA PHE A 424 -14.22 -5.13 16.13
C PHE A 424 -12.93 -4.86 15.36
N ASP A 425 -11.95 -5.74 15.53
CA ASP A 425 -10.75 -5.79 14.69
C ASP A 425 -11.09 -6.45 13.35
N LEU A 426 -11.19 -5.64 12.29
CA LEU A 426 -11.54 -6.08 10.93
C LEU A 426 -10.63 -7.19 10.40
N LYS A 427 -9.37 -7.23 10.87
CA LYS A 427 -8.38 -8.19 10.38
C LYS A 427 -8.40 -9.45 11.23
N GLN A 428 -8.14 -9.29 12.53
CA GLN A 428 -7.79 -10.39 13.42
C GLN A 428 -8.98 -10.93 14.22
N GLY A 429 -10.06 -10.15 14.32
CA GLY A 429 -11.25 -10.51 15.09
C GLY A 429 -11.94 -11.78 14.59
N LEU A 430 -12.68 -12.43 15.48
CA LEU A 430 -13.58 -13.52 15.11
C LEU A 430 -14.60 -13.01 14.08
N GLY A 431 -14.68 -13.65 12.90
CA GLY A 431 -15.47 -13.21 11.75
C GLY A 431 -14.78 -12.15 10.87
N GLY A 432 -13.48 -11.91 11.05
CA GLY A 432 -12.69 -10.92 10.31
C GLY A 432 -12.04 -11.45 9.02
N ILE A 433 -11.24 -10.59 8.38
CA ILE A 433 -10.56 -10.89 7.10
C ILE A 433 -9.74 -12.18 7.20
N VAL A 434 -8.97 -12.36 8.29
CA VAL A 434 -8.07 -13.51 8.43
C VAL A 434 -8.84 -14.83 8.57
N ASP A 435 -10.08 -14.83 9.09
CA ASP A 435 -10.93 -16.03 9.10
C ASP A 435 -11.32 -16.43 7.66
N ILE A 436 -11.66 -15.45 6.82
CA ILE A 436 -11.98 -15.68 5.40
C ILE A 436 -10.75 -16.23 4.67
N GLU A 437 -9.57 -15.61 4.86
CA GLU A 437 -8.33 -16.06 4.24
C GLU A 437 -7.97 -17.50 4.64
N PHE A 438 -8.06 -17.83 5.93
CA PHE A 438 -7.77 -19.18 6.41
C PHE A 438 -8.74 -20.23 5.87
N LEU A 439 -10.02 -19.90 5.78
CA LEU A 439 -11.04 -20.78 5.20
C LEU A 439 -10.73 -21.08 3.72
N ILE A 440 -10.44 -20.03 2.94
CA ILE A 440 -10.08 -20.18 1.52
C ILE A 440 -8.80 -21.02 1.37
N GLN A 441 -7.77 -20.74 2.19
CA GLN A 441 -6.51 -21.49 2.14
C GLN A 441 -6.70 -22.97 2.50
N TYR A 442 -7.53 -23.27 3.51
CA TYR A 442 -7.91 -24.65 3.82
C TYR A 442 -8.56 -25.34 2.62
N LEU A 443 -9.54 -24.70 1.99
CA LEU A 443 -10.25 -25.26 0.84
C LEU A 443 -9.32 -25.49 -0.35
N VAL A 444 -8.37 -24.59 -0.62
CA VAL A 444 -7.34 -24.82 -1.64
C VAL A 444 -6.49 -26.04 -1.29
N LEU A 445 -5.92 -26.14 -0.09
CA LEU A 445 -5.07 -27.28 0.29
C LEU A 445 -5.81 -28.62 0.31
N ARG A 446 -7.12 -28.58 0.59
CA ARG A 446 -7.99 -29.75 0.56
C ARG A 446 -8.27 -30.22 -0.86
N TRP A 447 -8.56 -29.30 -1.77
CA TRP A 447 -9.14 -29.63 -3.08
C TRP A 447 -8.21 -29.45 -4.28
N ALA A 448 -7.03 -28.85 -4.12
CA ALA A 448 -6.12 -28.56 -5.24
C ALA A 448 -5.67 -29.81 -6.00
N ALA A 449 -5.57 -30.96 -5.33
CA ALA A 449 -5.23 -32.24 -5.96
C ALA A 449 -6.28 -32.66 -7.01
N ASP A 450 -7.56 -32.48 -6.70
CA ASP A 450 -8.69 -32.86 -7.56
C ASP A 450 -9.05 -31.74 -8.55
N TYR A 451 -8.84 -30.48 -8.16
CA TYR A 451 -9.17 -29.28 -8.94
C TYR A 451 -7.95 -28.36 -9.11
N PRO A 452 -6.98 -28.71 -9.99
CA PRO A 452 -5.76 -27.93 -10.18
C PRO A 452 -5.98 -26.46 -10.57
N SER A 453 -7.14 -26.13 -11.17
CA SER A 453 -7.52 -24.76 -11.51
C SER A 453 -7.57 -23.81 -10.31
N LEU A 454 -7.70 -24.33 -9.08
CA LEU A 454 -7.60 -23.54 -7.84
C LEU A 454 -6.23 -22.90 -7.65
N LEU A 455 -5.21 -23.36 -8.38
CA LEU A 455 -3.84 -22.86 -8.29
C LEU A 455 -3.48 -21.84 -9.37
N ASP A 456 -4.42 -21.52 -10.28
CA ASP A 456 -4.23 -20.55 -11.37
C ASP A 456 -4.31 -19.09 -10.91
N THR A 457 -4.69 -18.86 -9.66
CA THR A 457 -4.80 -17.54 -9.05
C THR A 457 -4.33 -17.57 -7.60
N THR A 458 -3.90 -16.42 -7.09
CA THR A 458 -3.47 -16.22 -5.70
C THR A 458 -4.41 -15.31 -4.91
N GLY A 459 -5.41 -14.70 -5.56
CA GLY A 459 -6.34 -13.75 -4.96
C GLY A 459 -7.56 -14.42 -4.32
N MET A 460 -8.03 -13.88 -3.19
CA MET A 460 -9.13 -14.51 -2.43
C MET A 460 -10.47 -14.48 -3.17
N LEU A 461 -10.82 -13.36 -3.83
CA LEU A 461 -12.09 -13.20 -4.54
C LEU A 461 -12.21 -14.14 -5.76
N PRO A 462 -11.19 -14.25 -6.65
CA PRO A 462 -11.19 -15.27 -7.69
C PRO A 462 -11.35 -16.71 -7.17
N LEU A 463 -10.71 -17.06 -6.04
CA LEU A 463 -10.84 -18.40 -5.44
C LEU A 463 -12.27 -18.71 -4.98
N LEU A 464 -12.97 -17.76 -4.36
CA LEU A 464 -14.39 -17.94 -4.01
C LEU A 464 -15.25 -18.20 -5.25
N GLY A 465 -14.96 -17.54 -6.36
CA GLY A 465 -15.62 -17.80 -7.64
C GLY A 465 -15.36 -19.22 -8.17
N LEU A 466 -14.14 -19.73 -8.02
CA LEU A 466 -13.79 -21.11 -8.40
C LEU A 466 -14.45 -22.16 -7.49
N PHE A 467 -14.56 -21.90 -6.18
CA PHE A 467 -15.26 -22.80 -5.26
C PHE A 467 -16.74 -22.93 -5.60
N ALA A 468 -17.41 -21.82 -5.94
CA ALA A 468 -18.80 -21.85 -6.41
C ALA A 468 -18.92 -22.63 -7.72
N LYS A 469 -18.04 -22.34 -8.70
CA LYS A 469 -18.04 -23.02 -10.01
C LYS A 469 -17.90 -24.54 -9.91
N HIS A 470 -17.09 -25.03 -8.97
CA HIS A 470 -16.86 -26.46 -8.75
C HIS A 470 -17.78 -27.06 -7.68
N ALA A 471 -18.74 -26.30 -7.15
CA ALA A 471 -19.64 -26.70 -6.07
C ALA A 471 -18.91 -27.22 -4.81
N LEU A 472 -17.72 -26.69 -4.52
CA LEU A 472 -16.92 -27.03 -3.34
C LEU A 472 -17.39 -26.26 -2.09
N LEU A 473 -18.12 -25.17 -2.31
CA LEU A 473 -18.82 -24.39 -1.30
C LEU A 473 -20.15 -23.92 -1.90
N GLU A 474 -21.17 -23.73 -1.06
CA GLU A 474 -22.46 -23.22 -1.52
C GLU A 474 -22.32 -21.84 -2.18
N GLU A 475 -23.11 -21.58 -3.22
CA GLU A 475 -23.08 -20.28 -3.91
C GLU A 475 -23.39 -19.11 -2.97
N THR A 476 -24.32 -19.33 -2.03
CA THR A 476 -24.68 -18.39 -0.95
C THR A 476 -23.48 -18.06 -0.08
N ALA A 477 -22.70 -19.07 0.31
CA ALA A 477 -21.48 -18.90 1.09
C ALA A 477 -20.43 -18.09 0.34
N CYS A 478 -20.16 -18.45 -0.92
CA CYS A 478 -19.20 -17.72 -1.74
C CYS A 478 -19.61 -16.25 -1.93
N SER A 479 -20.90 -15.98 -2.15
CA SER A 479 -21.42 -14.61 -2.28
C SER A 479 -21.26 -13.81 -0.98
N GLN A 480 -21.69 -14.36 0.15
CA GLN A 480 -21.63 -13.69 1.45
C GLN A 480 -20.19 -13.45 1.93
N LEU A 481 -19.29 -14.41 1.71
CA LEU A 481 -17.86 -14.26 2.03
C LEU A 481 -17.18 -13.23 1.11
N SER A 482 -17.55 -13.19 -0.18
CA SER A 482 -17.01 -12.20 -1.12
C SER A 482 -17.43 -10.78 -0.75
N GLU A 483 -18.71 -10.60 -0.39
CA GLU A 483 -19.25 -9.31 0.04
C GLU A 483 -18.60 -8.85 1.35
N ALA A 484 -18.51 -9.73 2.35
CA ALA A 484 -17.83 -9.44 3.60
C ALA A 484 -16.36 -9.06 3.38
N TYR A 485 -15.64 -9.82 2.54
CA TYR A 485 -14.24 -9.56 2.22
C TYR A 485 -14.07 -8.18 1.55
N GLN A 486 -14.86 -7.86 0.53
CA GLN A 486 -14.81 -6.56 -0.16
C GLN A 486 -15.13 -5.39 0.78
N THR A 487 -16.17 -5.54 1.61
CA THR A 487 -16.56 -4.53 2.61
C THR A 487 -15.43 -4.29 3.60
N TYR A 488 -14.86 -5.36 4.18
CA TYR A 488 -13.76 -5.23 5.14
C TYR A 488 -12.52 -4.60 4.52
N ARG A 489 -12.14 -5.02 3.31
CA ARG A 489 -11.03 -4.43 2.56
C ARG A 489 -11.23 -2.94 2.33
N THR A 490 -12.41 -2.54 1.87
CA THR A 490 -12.78 -1.13 1.67
C THR A 490 -12.66 -0.33 2.95
N GLN A 491 -13.17 -0.84 4.08
CA GLN A 491 -13.05 -0.16 5.36
C GLN A 491 -11.58 -0.08 5.83
N THR A 492 -10.78 -1.13 5.65
CA THR A 492 -9.36 -1.08 6.02
C THR A 492 -8.56 -0.08 5.20
N HIS A 493 -8.88 0.10 3.90
CA HIS A 493 -8.27 1.14 3.07
C HIS A 493 -8.67 2.53 3.54
N ARG A 494 -9.97 2.78 3.76
CA ARG A 494 -10.47 4.05 4.28
C ARG A 494 -9.80 4.42 5.60
N LEU A 495 -9.70 3.48 6.54
CA LEU A 495 -9.05 3.71 7.83
C LEU A 495 -7.55 3.99 7.66
N ALA A 496 -6.87 3.27 6.75
CA ALA A 496 -5.46 3.55 6.43
C ALA A 496 -5.26 4.96 5.88
N LEU A 497 -6.16 5.44 5.00
CA LEU A 497 -6.13 6.81 4.47
C LEU A 497 -6.47 7.88 5.54
N GLN A 498 -7.03 7.48 6.68
CA GLN A 498 -7.21 8.34 7.86
C GLN A 498 -6.13 8.16 8.94
N ASN A 499 -5.08 7.34 8.70
CA ASN A 499 -4.10 6.95 9.71
C ASN A 499 -4.72 6.34 10.98
N GLN A 500 -5.83 5.62 10.81
CA GLN A 500 -6.56 4.97 11.89
C GLN A 500 -6.28 3.46 11.93
N ALA A 501 -6.38 2.87 13.13
CA ALA A 501 -6.34 1.43 13.29
C ALA A 501 -7.56 0.78 12.60
N ALA A 502 -7.43 -0.48 12.19
CA ALA A 502 -8.50 -1.28 11.56
C ALA A 502 -9.55 -1.77 12.58
N LEU A 503 -9.96 -0.89 13.49
CA LEU A 503 -10.95 -1.12 14.54
C LEU A 503 -12.20 -0.31 14.23
N ILE A 504 -13.35 -0.96 14.15
CA ILE A 504 -14.63 -0.31 13.88
C ILE A 504 -15.69 -0.76 14.88
N LYS A 505 -16.79 -0.02 14.96
CA LYS A 505 -17.96 -0.47 15.72
C LYS A 505 -18.64 -1.65 15.03
N TYR A 506 -19.10 -2.60 15.84
CA TYR A 506 -19.78 -3.80 15.37
C TYR A 506 -21.05 -3.52 14.56
N GLU A 507 -21.85 -2.50 14.94
CA GLU A 507 -23.11 -2.13 14.28
C GLU A 507 -22.98 -1.95 12.76
N HIS A 508 -21.83 -1.47 12.29
CA HIS A 508 -21.61 -1.19 10.87
C HIS A 508 -21.39 -2.45 10.01
N ILE A 509 -21.08 -3.60 10.63
CA ILE A 509 -20.67 -4.83 9.94
C ILE A 509 -21.32 -6.11 10.49
N ALA A 510 -22.32 -5.99 11.37
CA ALA A 510 -22.87 -7.10 12.13
C ALA A 510 -23.24 -8.30 11.24
N THR A 511 -24.01 -8.06 10.18
CA THR A 511 -24.45 -9.09 9.23
C THR A 511 -23.27 -9.79 8.54
N HIS A 512 -22.27 -9.04 8.06
CA HIS A 512 -21.09 -9.63 7.44
C HIS A 512 -20.30 -10.50 8.43
N ARG A 513 -20.13 -10.03 9.68
CA ARG A 513 -19.40 -10.77 10.72
C ARG A 513 -20.12 -12.07 11.08
N GLU A 514 -21.44 -12.03 11.20
CA GLU A 514 -22.27 -13.21 11.43
C GLU A 514 -22.15 -14.23 10.29
N HIS A 515 -22.19 -13.79 9.03
CA HIS A 515 -22.00 -14.68 7.89
C HIS A 515 -20.61 -15.36 7.90
N VAL A 516 -19.53 -14.60 8.15
CA VAL A 516 -18.19 -15.18 8.20
C VAL A 516 -18.07 -16.21 9.33
N MET A 517 -18.58 -15.89 10.53
CA MET A 517 -18.59 -16.84 11.65
C MET A 517 -19.41 -18.09 11.35
N HIS A 518 -20.57 -17.94 10.70
CA HIS A 518 -21.42 -19.05 10.30
C HIS A 518 -20.67 -20.01 9.35
N TRP A 519 -20.10 -19.48 8.27
CA TRP A 519 -19.40 -20.31 7.27
C TRP A 519 -18.09 -20.89 7.78
N TRP A 520 -17.39 -20.18 8.68
CA TRP A 520 -16.26 -20.74 9.42
C TRP A 520 -16.71 -21.97 10.22
N ASN A 521 -17.74 -21.84 11.05
CA ASN A 521 -18.22 -22.96 11.87
C ASN A 521 -18.72 -24.14 11.04
N ALA A 522 -19.48 -23.86 9.97
CA ALA A 522 -20.03 -24.88 9.08
C ALA A 522 -18.92 -25.67 8.35
N SER A 523 -17.83 -25.02 7.98
CA SER A 523 -16.76 -25.65 7.18
C SER A 523 -15.62 -26.23 8.03
N MET A 524 -15.30 -25.57 9.15
CA MET A 524 -14.08 -25.81 9.93
C MET A 524 -14.33 -26.48 11.29
N ILE A 525 -15.57 -26.47 11.80
CA ILE A 525 -15.87 -26.99 13.15
C ILE A 525 -16.86 -28.16 13.09
N ASN A 526 -17.94 -28.02 12.33
CA ASN A 526 -18.92 -29.08 12.21
C ASN A 526 -18.40 -30.22 11.33
N GLU A 527 -18.69 -31.47 11.74
CA GLU A 527 -18.61 -32.63 10.86
C GLU A 527 -19.73 -32.51 9.81
N GLN A 528 -19.39 -32.57 8.52
CA GLN A 528 -20.35 -32.64 7.43
C GLN A 528 -20.88 -34.07 7.26
#